data_AF-A0A6A5ZCW9-F1
#
_entry.id   AF-A0A6A5ZCW9-F1
#
_cell.length_a   1.000
_cell.length_b   1.000
_cell.length_c   1.000
_cell.angle_alpha   90.00
_cell.angle_beta   90.00
_cell.angle_gamma   90.00
#
_symmetry.space_group_name_H-M   'P 1'
#
loop_
_entity.id
_entity.type
_entity.pdbx_description
1 polymer ?
#
loop_
_entity_poly.entity_id
_entity_poly.type
_entity_poly.pdbx_seq_one_letter_code
_entity_poly.pdbx_strand_id
1 'polypeptide(L)'
;MNSSTNSARLKGLLQLKANTERSIKDIIKQTEKLMSDGTALTTKLNRIDEECEQYFDTSCKELAVAVFTKFPVELRAMIYYCLHDPLEDIHVRRREIRGEKEPRHYGYHLWPEVVGEAFAMEAAEDFCRRTRFIIDDADDVEKALELDVFNNGKPASEFVRHIQVDVRTHHFGTKTRKLKPVSVYDNTANNLQSILNVKNVSECRLNIRILTDGFMSPWSIEVLKTLACIRPLVRQMQERGMRVKIELAYYASKSSEPREDLTEDFELDDEGWRKLLATRRKLAKQSSLVVPVLPVS
;
A
#
# COMPACT_ATOMS: atom_id res chain seq x y z
N MET A 1 -62.90 -63.19 -28.34
CA MET A 1 -61.74 -63.76 -27.61
C MET A 1 -60.69 -62.70 -27.19
N ASN A 2 -61.06 -61.43 -26.94
CA ASN A 2 -60.09 -60.34 -26.67
C ASN A 2 -60.01 -59.86 -25.20
N SER A 3 -60.78 -60.42 -24.25
CA SER A 3 -60.83 -59.89 -22.88
C SER A 3 -59.76 -60.46 -21.93
N SER A 4 -59.25 -61.69 -22.16
CA SER A 4 -58.23 -62.29 -21.29
C SER A 4 -56.84 -61.69 -21.50
N THR A 5 -56.48 -61.33 -22.74
CA THR A 5 -55.23 -60.65 -23.09
C THR A 5 -55.18 -59.22 -22.57
N ASN A 6 -56.29 -58.48 -22.59
CA ASN A 6 -56.36 -57.13 -22.01
C ASN A 6 -56.26 -57.15 -20.47
N SER A 7 -56.83 -58.16 -19.80
CA SER A 7 -56.71 -58.35 -18.35
C SER A 7 -55.28 -58.67 -17.91
N ALA A 8 -54.58 -59.55 -18.63
CA ALA A 8 -53.18 -59.88 -18.34
C ALA A 8 -52.25 -58.68 -18.59
N ARG A 9 -52.50 -57.89 -19.64
CA ARG A 9 -51.72 -56.68 -19.96
C ARG A 9 -51.95 -55.57 -18.94
N LEU A 10 -53.18 -55.39 -18.46
CA LEU A 10 -53.52 -54.44 -17.39
C LEU A 10 -52.86 -54.84 -16.06
N LYS A 11 -52.89 -56.14 -15.70
CA LYS A 11 -52.16 -56.65 -14.53
C LYS A 11 -50.65 -56.42 -14.65
N GLY A 12 -50.06 -56.68 -15.82
CA GLY A 12 -48.65 -56.41 -16.09
C GLY A 12 -48.29 -54.93 -15.93
N LEU A 13 -49.13 -54.02 -16.44
CA LEU A 13 -48.93 -52.57 -16.31
C LEU A 13 -49.07 -52.09 -14.86
N LEU A 14 -50.03 -52.64 -14.10
CA LEU A 14 -50.19 -52.32 -12.68
C LEU A 14 -49.02 -52.83 -11.84
N GLN A 15 -48.50 -54.01 -12.15
CA GLN A 15 -47.32 -54.57 -11.51
C GLN A 15 -46.06 -53.75 -11.83
N LEU A 16 -45.90 -53.34 -13.09
CA LEU A 16 -44.81 -52.47 -13.52
C LEU A 16 -44.87 -51.14 -12.79
N LYS A 17 -46.05 -50.49 -12.75
CA LYS A 17 -46.27 -49.24 -12.01
C LYS A 17 -45.89 -49.38 -10.53
N ALA A 18 -46.36 -50.44 -9.86
CA ALA A 18 -46.07 -50.69 -8.45
C ALA A 18 -44.57 -50.95 -8.18
N ASN A 19 -43.86 -51.60 -9.11
CA ASN A 19 -42.42 -51.82 -9.01
C ASN A 19 -41.63 -50.53 -9.27
N THR A 20 -42.05 -49.71 -10.24
CA THR A 20 -41.45 -48.41 -10.52
C THR A 20 -41.65 -47.45 -9.35
N GLU A 21 -42.85 -47.40 -8.77
CA GLU A 21 -43.13 -46.58 -7.57
C GLU A 21 -42.28 -47.00 -6.37
N ARG A 22 -42.04 -48.30 -6.17
CA ARG A 22 -41.13 -48.80 -5.13
C ARG A 22 -39.69 -48.37 -5.41
N SER A 23 -39.23 -48.55 -6.64
CA SER A 23 -37.86 -48.18 -7.04
C SER A 23 -37.61 -46.68 -6.88
N ILE A 24 -38.59 -45.83 -7.23
CA ILE A 24 -38.52 -44.38 -7.03
C ILE A 24 -38.43 -44.04 -5.54
N LYS A 25 -39.24 -44.67 -4.69
CA LYS A 25 -39.17 -44.46 -3.23
C LYS A 25 -37.80 -44.84 -2.66
N ASP A 26 -37.23 -45.95 -3.12
CA ASP A 26 -35.91 -46.39 -2.67
C ASP A 26 -34.81 -45.42 -3.14
N ILE A 27 -34.88 -44.92 -4.38
CA ILE A 27 -33.95 -43.90 -4.90
C ILE A 27 -34.07 -42.59 -4.12
N ILE A 28 -35.28 -42.12 -3.82
CA ILE A 28 -35.51 -40.91 -2.99
C ILE A 28 -34.86 -41.10 -1.62
N LYS A 29 -35.11 -42.24 -0.96
CA LYS A 29 -34.54 -42.54 0.36
C LYS A 29 -33.01 -42.62 0.34
N GLN A 30 -32.42 -43.20 -0.71
CA GLN A 30 -30.96 -43.21 -0.90
C GLN A 30 -30.41 -41.81 -1.13
N THR A 31 -31.12 -40.97 -1.90
CA THR A 31 -30.72 -39.59 -2.18
C THR A 31 -30.76 -38.74 -0.91
N GLU A 32 -31.82 -38.84 -0.11
CA GLU A 32 -31.93 -38.19 1.20
C GLU A 32 -30.81 -38.60 2.14
N LYS A 33 -30.47 -39.90 2.17
CA LYS A 33 -29.34 -40.41 2.96
C LYS A 33 -28.02 -39.83 2.48
N LEU A 34 -27.74 -39.83 1.18
CA LEU A 34 -26.51 -39.27 0.62
C LEU A 34 -26.38 -37.76 0.90
N MET A 35 -27.48 -37.01 0.85
CA MET A 35 -27.47 -35.59 1.24
C MET A 35 -27.18 -35.42 2.74
N SER A 36 -27.77 -36.24 3.60
CA SER A 36 -27.50 -36.24 5.04
C SER A 36 -26.05 -36.62 5.37
N ASP A 37 -25.49 -37.61 4.68
CA ASP A 37 -24.10 -38.03 4.85
C ASP A 37 -23.16 -36.93 4.34
N GLY A 38 -23.54 -36.26 3.23
CA GLY A 38 -22.82 -35.12 2.67
C GLY A 38 -22.76 -33.92 3.63
N THR A 39 -23.88 -33.53 4.24
CA THR A 39 -23.87 -32.44 5.23
C THR A 39 -23.07 -32.80 6.48
N ALA A 40 -23.16 -34.05 6.96
CA ALA A 40 -22.35 -34.51 8.08
C ALA A 40 -20.83 -34.48 7.78
N LEU A 41 -20.43 -34.79 6.53
CA LEU A 41 -19.04 -34.70 6.09
C LEU A 41 -18.56 -33.24 6.05
N THR A 42 -19.36 -32.33 5.49
CA THR A 42 -19.04 -30.89 5.47
C THR A 42 -18.85 -30.34 6.88
N THR A 43 -19.74 -30.68 7.83
CA THR A 43 -19.59 -30.27 9.23
C THR A 43 -18.30 -30.81 9.86
N LYS A 44 -17.90 -32.05 9.54
CA LYS A 44 -16.64 -32.62 10.03
C LYS A 44 -15.42 -31.94 9.42
N LEU A 45 -15.44 -31.62 8.13
CA LEU A 45 -14.36 -30.91 7.46
C LEU A 45 -14.18 -29.51 8.04
N ASN A 46 -15.26 -28.73 8.17
CA ASN A 46 -15.20 -27.40 8.79
C ASN A 46 -14.60 -27.45 10.19
N ARG A 47 -14.97 -28.46 11.00
CA ARG A 47 -14.41 -28.64 12.33
C ARG A 47 -12.91 -28.97 12.30
N ILE A 48 -12.46 -29.80 11.36
CA ILE A 48 -11.03 -30.10 11.20
C ILE A 48 -10.27 -28.84 10.79
N ASP A 49 -10.82 -28.04 9.87
CA ASP A 49 -10.23 -26.77 9.45
C ASP A 49 -10.12 -25.81 10.65
N GLU A 50 -11.17 -25.67 11.46
CA GLU A 50 -11.15 -24.88 12.71
C GLU A 50 -10.09 -25.38 13.71
N GLU A 51 -9.99 -26.71 13.91
CA GLU A 51 -8.99 -27.31 14.80
C GLU A 51 -7.55 -27.10 14.28
N CYS A 52 -7.34 -27.17 12.96
CA CYS A 52 -6.06 -26.90 12.31
C CYS A 52 -5.64 -25.43 12.43
N GLU A 53 -6.56 -24.48 12.20
CA GLU A 53 -6.32 -23.05 12.38
C GLU A 53 -5.94 -22.74 13.84
N GLN A 54 -6.68 -23.30 14.79
CA GLN A 54 -6.40 -23.11 16.22
C GLN A 54 -5.03 -23.68 16.63
N TYR A 55 -4.66 -24.86 16.11
CA TYR A 55 -3.35 -25.45 16.36
C TYR A 55 -2.22 -24.61 15.77
N PHE A 56 -2.40 -24.09 14.56
CA PHE A 56 -1.45 -23.21 13.89
C PHE A 56 -1.23 -21.93 14.71
N ASP A 57 -2.31 -21.22 15.07
CA ASP A 57 -2.25 -19.98 15.86
C ASP A 57 -1.58 -20.20 17.21
N THR A 58 -1.91 -21.30 17.89
CA THR A 58 -1.30 -21.64 19.19
C THR A 58 0.21 -21.86 19.03
N SER A 59 0.62 -22.64 18.03
CA SER A 59 2.03 -22.92 17.76
C SER A 59 2.81 -21.65 17.38
N CYS A 60 2.20 -20.78 16.58
CA CYS A 60 2.75 -19.48 16.21
C CYS A 60 2.97 -18.58 17.43
N LYS A 61 1.98 -18.48 18.33
CA LYS A 61 2.11 -17.72 19.60
C LYS A 61 3.22 -18.28 20.48
N GLU A 62 3.27 -19.60 20.68
CA GLU A 62 4.29 -20.22 21.52
C GLU A 62 5.70 -19.97 20.98
N LEU A 63 5.89 -20.11 19.66
CA LEU A 63 7.16 -19.83 19.01
C LEU A 63 7.53 -18.34 19.12
N ALA A 64 6.58 -17.44 18.85
CA ALA A 64 6.79 -16.00 18.95
C ALA A 64 7.19 -15.58 20.36
N VAL A 65 6.52 -16.10 21.40
CA VAL A 65 6.87 -15.88 22.80
C VAL A 65 8.27 -16.43 23.11
N ALA A 66 8.61 -17.63 22.63
CA ALA A 66 9.93 -18.20 22.83
C ALA A 66 11.03 -17.35 22.18
N VAL A 67 10.82 -16.88 20.94
CA VAL A 67 11.74 -15.98 20.23
C VAL A 67 11.90 -14.67 20.99
N PHE A 68 10.79 -14.04 21.37
CA PHE A 68 10.77 -12.74 22.04
C PHE A 68 11.50 -12.77 23.39
N THR A 69 11.31 -13.84 24.16
CA THR A 69 11.82 -13.95 25.54
C THR A 69 13.21 -14.55 25.63
N LYS A 70 13.59 -15.46 24.73
CA LYS A 70 14.86 -16.21 24.83
C LYS A 70 15.98 -15.63 23.97
N PHE A 71 15.65 -14.97 22.86
CA PHE A 71 16.67 -14.42 21.96
C PHE A 71 16.94 -12.94 22.24
N PRO A 72 18.21 -12.50 22.16
CA PRO A 72 18.55 -11.09 22.22
C PRO A 72 18.02 -10.34 20.98
N VAL A 73 17.91 -9.01 21.09
CA VAL A 73 17.34 -8.12 20.07
C VAL A 73 17.98 -8.34 18.70
N GLU A 74 19.29 -8.55 18.65
CA GLU A 74 20.04 -8.73 17.40
C GLU A 74 19.63 -10.01 16.66
N LEU A 75 19.41 -11.12 17.38
CA LEU A 75 18.94 -12.36 16.77
C LEU A 75 17.47 -12.26 16.35
N ARG A 76 16.63 -11.55 17.11
CA ARG A 76 15.24 -11.29 16.72
C ARG A 76 15.17 -10.44 15.45
N ALA A 77 16.00 -9.42 15.34
CA ALA A 77 16.12 -8.59 14.14
C ALA A 77 16.57 -9.38 12.90
N MET A 78 17.34 -10.46 13.06
CA MET A 78 17.64 -11.40 11.97
C MET A 78 16.44 -12.26 11.60
N ILE A 79 15.68 -12.74 12.59
CA ILE A 79 14.45 -13.50 12.35
C ILE A 79 13.42 -12.64 11.61
N TYR A 80 13.18 -11.41 12.06
CA TYR A 80 12.29 -10.47 11.38
C TYR A 80 12.72 -10.23 9.94
N TYR A 81 14.01 -10.00 9.71
CA TYR A 81 14.54 -9.85 8.36
C TYR A 81 14.16 -11.03 7.44
N CYS A 82 14.29 -12.28 7.92
CA CYS A 82 13.87 -13.45 7.15
C CYS A 82 12.35 -13.54 6.95
N LEU A 83 11.55 -13.11 7.92
CA LEU A 83 10.09 -13.10 7.82
C LEU A 83 9.56 -12.03 6.85
N HIS A 84 10.36 -10.99 6.59
CA HIS A 84 10.00 -9.88 5.72
C HIS A 84 10.55 -10.00 4.30
N ASP A 85 11.32 -11.03 3.95
CA ASP A 85 11.97 -11.16 2.64
C ASP A 85 11.01 -11.81 1.61
N PRO A 86 10.73 -11.16 0.45
CA PRO A 86 11.24 -9.87 -0.01
C PRO A 86 10.59 -8.67 0.68
N LEU A 87 11.42 -7.70 1.09
CA LEU A 87 10.96 -6.44 1.69
C LEU A 87 10.22 -5.61 0.64
N GLU A 88 8.89 -5.60 0.70
CA GLU A 88 8.04 -4.75 -0.12
C GLU A 88 7.91 -3.35 0.47
N ASP A 89 8.07 -2.31 -0.36
CA ASP A 89 7.86 -0.91 0.06
C ASP A 89 6.41 -0.65 0.51
N ILE A 90 6.25 0.14 1.58
CA ILE A 90 4.94 0.54 2.11
C ILE A 90 4.42 1.73 1.28
N HIS A 91 3.65 1.44 0.24
CA HIS A 91 3.04 2.47 -0.62
C HIS A 91 1.72 3.01 -0.08
N VAL A 92 1.68 4.12 0.66
CA VAL A 92 0.43 4.69 1.17
C VAL A 92 -0.44 5.22 0.03
N ARG A 93 -1.64 4.65 -0.11
CA ARG A 93 -2.58 5.01 -1.16
C ARG A 93 -3.61 6.00 -0.60
N ARG A 94 -3.99 7.00 -1.39
CA ARG A 94 -5.03 7.99 -1.02
C ARG A 94 -6.35 7.39 -0.52
N ARG A 95 -6.73 6.20 -1.00
CA ARG A 95 -7.92 5.48 -0.53
C ARG A 95 -7.82 4.99 0.93
N GLU A 96 -6.61 4.63 1.38
CA GLU A 96 -6.35 4.18 2.75
C GLU A 96 -6.47 5.36 3.71
N ILE A 97 -5.96 6.52 3.29
CA ILE A 97 -6.09 7.80 4.01
C ILE A 97 -7.56 8.22 4.18
N ARG A 98 -8.44 7.82 3.24
CA ARG A 98 -9.88 8.09 3.31
C ARG A 98 -10.68 7.06 4.10
N GLY A 99 -10.03 5.99 4.61
CA GLY A 99 -10.70 4.89 5.28
C GLY A 99 -11.57 4.02 4.36
N GLU A 100 -11.33 4.07 3.04
CA GLU A 100 -12.18 3.40 2.03
C GLU A 100 -11.78 1.94 1.78
N LYS A 101 -10.85 1.35 2.55
CA LYS A 101 -10.36 -0.01 2.33
C LYS A 101 -10.06 -0.81 3.60
N GLU A 102 -10.19 -2.12 3.45
CA GLU A 102 -9.73 -3.14 4.40
C GLU A 102 -8.24 -3.00 4.74
N PRO A 103 -7.86 -3.38 5.97
CA PRO A 103 -6.47 -3.38 6.40
C PRO A 103 -5.62 -4.23 5.46
N ARG A 104 -4.37 -3.81 5.27
CA ARG A 104 -3.44 -4.58 4.45
C ARG A 104 -3.17 -5.93 5.11
N HIS A 105 -3.17 -6.97 4.30
CA HIS A 105 -2.62 -8.25 4.71
C HIS A 105 -1.10 -8.17 4.58
N TYR A 106 -0.45 -7.83 5.68
CA TYR A 106 0.96 -8.15 5.87
C TYR A 106 1.09 -9.59 6.38
N GLY A 107 2.30 -10.15 6.35
CA GLY A 107 2.55 -11.51 6.83
C GLY A 107 2.01 -11.73 8.25
N TYR A 108 1.58 -12.96 8.55
CA TYR A 108 0.95 -13.35 9.82
C TYR A 108 1.78 -12.98 11.06
N HIS A 109 3.10 -12.87 10.93
CA HIS A 109 4.02 -12.44 12.00
C HIS A 109 3.86 -10.98 12.42
N LEU A 110 3.02 -10.22 11.73
CA LEU A 110 2.66 -8.84 12.08
C LEU A 110 1.26 -8.74 12.70
N TRP A 111 0.54 -9.85 12.85
CA TRP A 111 -0.84 -9.85 13.38
C TRP A 111 -0.82 -10.16 14.88
N PRO A 112 -1.20 -9.20 15.75
CA PRO A 112 -1.20 -9.40 17.20
C PRO A 112 -2.00 -10.63 17.64
N GLU A 113 -3.07 -10.97 16.93
CA GLU A 113 -3.94 -12.11 17.21
C GLU A 113 -3.27 -13.47 16.96
N VAL A 114 -2.23 -13.53 16.13
CA VAL A 114 -1.55 -14.77 15.71
C VAL A 114 -0.22 -14.98 16.42
N VAL A 115 0.54 -13.91 16.69
CA VAL A 115 1.88 -14.02 17.31
C VAL A 115 2.00 -13.31 18.66
N GLY A 116 0.93 -12.64 19.11
CA GLY A 116 0.92 -11.85 20.34
C GLY A 116 1.39 -10.41 20.10
N GLU A 117 0.80 -9.48 20.87
CA GLU A 117 0.97 -8.03 20.70
C GLU A 117 2.43 -7.58 20.79
N ALA A 118 3.19 -8.06 21.78
CA ALA A 118 4.59 -7.65 21.98
C ALA A 118 5.48 -8.03 20.80
N PHE A 119 5.33 -9.26 20.28
CA PHE A 119 6.10 -9.72 19.13
C PHE A 119 5.68 -8.98 17.86
N ALA A 120 4.38 -8.85 17.61
CA ALA A 120 3.84 -8.16 16.44
C ALA A 120 4.30 -6.69 16.39
N MET A 121 4.27 -5.98 17.54
CA MET A 121 4.76 -4.61 17.62
C MET A 121 6.26 -4.50 17.32
N GLU A 122 7.10 -5.35 17.91
CA GLU A 122 8.55 -5.29 17.65
C GLU A 122 8.88 -5.64 16.20
N ALA A 123 8.19 -6.63 15.62
CA ALA A 123 8.33 -7.01 14.22
C ALA A 123 7.87 -5.88 13.29
N ALA A 124 6.73 -5.24 13.58
CA ALA A 124 6.21 -4.11 12.80
C ALA A 124 7.15 -2.90 12.86
N GLU A 125 7.74 -2.64 14.03
CA GLU A 125 8.74 -1.60 14.19
C GLU A 125 9.99 -1.91 13.36
N ASP A 126 10.53 -3.15 13.40
CA ASP A 126 11.69 -3.54 12.59
C ASP A 126 11.39 -3.45 11.09
N PHE A 127 10.19 -3.85 10.66
CA PHE A 127 9.74 -3.72 9.27
C PHE A 127 9.71 -2.25 8.82
N CYS A 128 9.00 -1.39 9.56
CA CYS A 128 8.94 0.06 9.26
C CYS A 128 10.30 0.74 9.23
N ARG A 129 11.24 0.27 10.06
CA ARG A 129 12.59 0.82 10.15
C ARG A 129 13.40 0.56 8.88
N ARG A 130 13.17 -0.56 8.21
CA ARG A 130 13.95 -1.03 7.06
C ARG A 130 13.30 -0.66 5.73
N THR A 131 11.98 -0.70 5.71
CA THR A 131 11.17 -0.53 4.51
C THR A 131 10.97 0.93 4.16
N ARG A 132 10.90 1.24 2.85
CA ARG A 132 10.57 2.60 2.40
C ARG A 132 9.08 2.86 2.55
N PHE A 133 8.75 3.99 3.15
CA PHE A 133 7.39 4.49 3.29
C PHE A 133 7.11 5.51 2.17
N ILE A 134 6.37 5.10 1.15
CA ILE A 134 6.14 5.87 -0.07
C ILE A 134 4.79 6.56 -0.01
N ILE A 135 4.79 7.89 -0.14
CA ILE A 135 3.62 8.75 -0.15
C ILE A 135 3.51 9.36 -1.56
N ASP A 136 2.52 8.92 -2.34
CA ASP A 136 2.36 9.26 -3.77
C ASP A 136 1.97 10.73 -4.05
N ASP A 137 1.64 11.49 -3.01
CA ASP A 137 1.25 12.90 -3.10
C ASP A 137 1.60 13.65 -1.80
N ALA A 138 2.30 14.77 -1.94
CA ALA A 138 2.68 15.62 -0.82
C ALA A 138 1.48 16.16 -0.02
N ASP A 139 0.30 16.29 -0.64
CA ASP A 139 -0.92 16.74 0.06
C ASP A 139 -1.43 15.73 1.10
N ASP A 140 -0.96 14.48 1.02
CA ASP A 140 -1.42 13.36 1.83
C ASP A 140 -0.46 13.03 3.00
N VAL A 141 0.67 13.73 3.11
CA VAL A 141 1.79 13.39 4.02
C VAL A 141 1.37 13.36 5.48
N GLU A 142 0.71 14.42 5.97
CA GLU A 142 0.29 14.50 7.37
C GLU A 142 -0.57 13.30 7.76
N LYS A 143 -1.60 13.01 6.96
CA LYS A 143 -2.51 11.90 7.24
C LYS A 143 -1.85 10.54 7.07
N ALA A 144 -0.97 10.40 6.08
CA ALA A 144 -0.25 9.15 5.83
C ALA A 144 0.64 8.75 7.03
N LEU A 145 1.27 9.74 7.67
CA LEU A 145 2.14 9.51 8.84
C LEU A 145 1.35 9.13 10.09
N GLU A 146 0.08 9.52 10.20
CA GLU A 146 -0.82 9.18 11.30
C GLU A 146 -1.56 7.84 11.10
N LEU A 147 -1.36 7.15 9.97
CA LEU A 147 -1.97 5.84 9.75
C LEU A 147 -1.32 4.78 10.65
N ASP A 148 -2.17 4.02 11.36
CA ASP A 148 -1.79 2.74 11.93
C ASP A 148 -1.84 1.67 10.83
N VAL A 149 -0.70 1.50 10.17
CA VAL A 149 -0.59 0.62 9.00
C VAL A 149 -0.71 -0.86 9.36
N PHE A 150 -0.40 -1.22 10.61
CA PHE A 150 -0.34 -2.62 11.07
C PHE A 150 -1.43 -2.98 12.08
N ASN A 151 -2.35 -2.05 12.38
CA ASN A 151 -3.37 -2.18 13.43
C ASN A 151 -2.77 -2.55 14.79
N ASN A 152 -1.61 -1.97 15.12
CA ASN A 152 -0.92 -2.23 16.39
C ASN A 152 -1.09 -1.11 17.42
N GLY A 153 -2.00 -0.17 17.16
CA GLY A 153 -2.33 0.97 18.01
C GLY A 153 -1.37 2.15 17.88
N LYS A 154 -0.43 2.13 16.92
CA LYS A 154 0.60 3.16 16.77
C LYS A 154 0.69 3.71 15.35
N PRO A 155 0.86 5.03 15.19
CA PRO A 155 0.99 5.64 13.88
C PRO A 155 2.35 5.33 13.24
N ALA A 156 2.40 5.35 11.91
CA ALA A 156 3.63 5.15 11.15
C ALA A 156 4.76 6.12 11.58
N SER A 157 4.41 7.35 11.96
CA SER A 157 5.34 8.40 12.45
C SER A 157 6.20 7.99 13.65
N GLU A 158 5.82 6.95 14.40
CA GLU A 158 6.64 6.43 15.50
C GLU A 158 7.85 5.60 15.03
N PHE A 159 7.77 4.98 13.86
CA PHE A 159 8.68 3.90 13.47
C PHE A 159 9.44 4.17 12.17
N VAL A 160 8.83 4.92 11.24
CA VAL A 160 9.39 5.13 9.90
C VAL A 160 10.78 5.77 9.98
N ARG A 161 11.71 5.24 9.19
CA ARG A 161 13.03 5.83 9.00
C ARG A 161 13.36 6.17 7.57
N HIS A 162 12.67 5.59 6.60
CA HIS A 162 12.90 5.85 5.18
C HIS A 162 11.58 6.34 4.57
N ILE A 163 11.48 7.63 4.28
CA ILE A 163 10.28 8.24 3.69
C ILE A 163 10.59 8.65 2.26
N GLN A 164 9.67 8.38 1.34
CA GLN A 164 9.67 8.96 0.01
C GLN A 164 8.37 9.70 -0.23
N VAL A 165 8.46 10.94 -0.71
CA VAL A 165 7.28 11.77 -1.02
C VAL A 165 7.36 12.25 -2.45
N ASP A 166 6.25 12.08 -3.17
CA ASP A 166 6.10 12.58 -4.53
C ASP A 166 5.41 13.95 -4.53
N VAL A 167 6.07 14.95 -5.11
CA VAL A 167 5.57 16.33 -5.25
C VAL A 167 5.24 16.59 -6.72
N ARG A 168 3.95 16.61 -7.08
CA ARG A 168 3.49 16.72 -8.47
C ARG A 168 3.39 18.17 -8.93
N THR A 169 4.16 18.55 -9.95
CA THR A 169 4.17 19.95 -10.43
C THR A 169 3.03 20.28 -11.41
N HIS A 170 2.41 19.28 -12.05
CA HIS A 170 1.32 19.49 -13.02
C HIS A 170 -0.03 19.85 -12.38
N HIS A 171 -0.23 19.59 -11.09
CA HIS A 171 -1.44 19.98 -10.36
C HIS A 171 -1.56 21.50 -10.17
N PHE A 172 -0.45 22.22 -10.27
CA PHE A 172 -0.42 23.69 -10.19
C PHE A 172 -0.85 24.37 -11.51
N GLY A 173 -0.68 23.71 -12.67
CA GLY A 173 -1.02 24.26 -13.99
C GLY A 173 -2.51 24.17 -14.38
N THR A 174 -3.23 23.16 -13.90
CA THR A 174 -4.63 22.88 -14.28
C THR A 174 -5.67 23.51 -13.34
N LYS A 175 -5.36 23.70 -12.06
CA LYS A 175 -6.27 24.32 -11.06
C LYS A 175 -6.28 25.86 -11.09
N THR A 176 -5.34 26.50 -11.78
CA THR A 176 -5.08 27.95 -11.71
C THR A 176 -6.00 28.84 -12.55
N ARG A 177 -6.99 28.29 -13.28
CA ARG A 177 -8.01 29.15 -13.93
C ARG A 177 -9.05 29.73 -12.96
N LYS A 178 -9.17 29.25 -11.72
CA LYS A 178 -10.25 29.69 -10.79
C LYS A 178 -9.85 29.96 -9.33
N LEU A 179 -8.66 29.60 -8.87
CA LEU A 179 -8.22 29.84 -7.48
C LEU A 179 -6.88 30.59 -7.44
N LYS A 180 -6.74 31.50 -6.46
CA LYS A 180 -5.52 32.27 -6.25
C LYS A 180 -4.32 31.32 -6.11
N PRO A 181 -3.22 31.52 -6.86
CA PRO A 181 -2.08 30.60 -6.92
C PRO A 181 -1.31 30.41 -5.60
N VAL A 182 -1.63 31.20 -4.56
CA VAL A 182 -0.98 31.19 -3.25
C VAL A 182 -1.41 29.98 -2.39
N SER A 183 -2.54 29.32 -2.66
CA SER A 183 -3.03 28.27 -1.72
C SER A 183 -2.40 26.88 -1.87
N VAL A 184 -1.81 26.52 -3.02
CA VAL A 184 -1.40 25.13 -3.27
C VAL A 184 0.04 24.88 -2.81
N TYR A 185 0.94 25.83 -3.04
CA TYR A 185 2.33 25.74 -2.58
C TYR A 185 2.42 25.78 -1.05
N ASP A 186 1.65 26.66 -0.41
CA ASP A 186 1.58 26.75 1.05
C ASP A 186 1.02 25.44 1.65
N ASN A 187 0.03 24.81 1.01
CA ASN A 187 -0.49 23.51 1.46
C ASN A 187 0.56 22.40 1.33
N THR A 188 1.25 22.30 0.19
CA THR A 188 2.35 21.34 0.02
C THR A 188 3.43 21.55 1.07
N ALA A 189 3.81 22.80 1.33
CA ALA A 189 4.79 23.13 2.35
C ALA A 189 4.33 22.73 3.76
N ASN A 190 3.10 23.06 4.12
CA ASN A 190 2.51 22.73 5.42
C ASN A 190 2.42 21.22 5.63
N ASN A 191 2.03 20.45 4.61
CA ASN A 191 1.96 18.99 4.72
C ASN A 191 3.35 18.34 4.82
N LEU A 192 4.34 18.85 4.07
CA LEU A 192 5.73 18.38 4.18
C LEU A 192 6.34 18.72 5.54
N GLN A 193 5.93 19.83 6.18
CA GLN A 193 6.37 20.18 7.53
C GLN A 193 6.06 19.06 8.55
N SER A 194 4.97 18.31 8.37
CA SER A 194 4.58 17.21 9.27
C SER A 194 5.62 16.10 9.38
N ILE A 195 6.54 15.97 8.40
CA ILE A 195 7.68 15.04 8.45
C ILE A 195 8.62 15.36 9.63
N LEU A 196 8.68 16.63 10.07
CA LEU A 196 9.51 17.04 11.20
C LEU A 196 8.98 16.52 12.56
N ASN A 197 7.77 15.97 12.59
CA ASN A 197 7.14 15.40 13.78
C ASN A 197 7.42 13.89 13.94
N VAL A 198 8.10 13.26 12.97
CA VAL A 198 8.51 11.86 13.06
C VAL A 198 9.45 11.66 14.25
N LYS A 199 9.20 10.62 15.06
CA LYS A 199 9.89 10.39 16.34
C LYS A 199 11.40 10.32 16.22
N ASN A 200 11.90 9.69 15.16
CA ASN A 200 13.33 9.50 14.90
C ASN A 200 13.82 10.40 13.75
N VAL A 201 13.41 11.67 13.75
CA VAL A 201 13.67 12.65 12.67
C VAL A 201 15.15 12.72 12.25
N SER A 202 16.09 12.64 13.20
CA SER A 202 17.54 12.74 12.95
C SER A 202 18.14 11.48 12.33
N GLU A 203 17.47 10.34 12.45
CA GLU A 203 17.89 9.07 11.82
C GLU A 203 17.13 8.82 10.51
N CYS A 204 16.17 9.69 10.18
CA CYS A 204 15.32 9.54 9.02
C CYS A 204 16.06 9.92 7.73
N ARG A 205 15.79 9.14 6.67
CA ARG A 205 16.16 9.42 5.29
C ARG A 205 14.89 9.81 4.54
N LEU A 206 14.90 10.99 3.93
CA LEU A 206 13.78 11.50 3.15
C LEU A 206 14.20 11.62 1.69
N ASN A 207 13.45 11.00 0.79
CA ASN A 207 13.57 11.21 -0.65
C ASN A 207 12.36 12.03 -1.15
N ILE A 208 12.60 13.25 -1.61
CA ILE A 208 11.56 14.09 -2.24
C ILE A 208 11.70 13.97 -3.76
N ARG A 209 10.72 13.36 -4.42
CA ARG A 209 10.68 13.28 -5.88
C ARG A 209 9.76 14.35 -6.44
N ILE A 210 10.32 15.29 -7.18
CA ILE A 210 9.57 16.33 -7.89
C ILE A 210 9.15 15.76 -9.24
N LEU A 211 7.85 15.51 -9.39
CA LEU A 211 7.28 14.88 -10.58
C LEU A 211 6.78 15.93 -11.57
N THR A 212 7.45 16.03 -12.72
CA THR A 212 7.09 16.91 -13.84
C THR A 212 6.44 16.15 -14.99
N ASP A 213 5.64 16.82 -15.82
CA ASP A 213 5.05 16.19 -17.00
C ASP A 213 6.14 15.91 -18.06
N GLY A 214 6.08 14.72 -18.68
CA GLY A 214 7.08 14.16 -19.58
C GLY A 214 7.34 14.96 -20.86
N PHE A 215 6.43 15.87 -21.19
CA PHE A 215 6.41 16.60 -22.45
C PHE A 215 6.99 18.02 -22.37
N MET A 216 7.34 18.51 -21.18
CA MET A 216 7.89 19.86 -21.00
C MET A 216 9.37 19.85 -20.59
N SER A 217 10.05 20.96 -20.85
CA SER A 217 11.38 21.25 -20.30
C SER A 217 11.43 20.92 -18.81
N PRO A 218 12.51 20.28 -18.31
CA PRO A 218 12.66 19.94 -16.88
C PRO A 218 12.53 21.16 -15.97
N TRP A 219 12.80 22.36 -16.51
CA TRP A 219 12.79 23.61 -15.78
C TRP A 219 11.53 24.43 -15.99
N SER A 220 10.35 23.81 -15.96
CA SER A 220 9.10 24.58 -16.02
C SER A 220 9.02 25.60 -14.88
N ILE A 221 8.25 26.68 -15.08
CA ILE A 221 8.05 27.69 -14.03
C ILE A 221 7.49 27.06 -12.75
N GLU A 222 6.64 26.04 -12.87
CA GLU A 222 6.06 25.35 -11.72
C GLU A 222 7.12 24.54 -10.97
N VAL A 223 8.07 23.87 -11.64
CA VAL A 223 9.22 23.23 -10.99
C VAL A 223 10.02 24.25 -10.18
N LEU A 224 10.33 25.41 -10.76
CA LEU A 224 11.11 26.45 -10.06
C LEU A 224 10.37 27.00 -8.83
N LYS A 225 9.05 27.15 -8.90
CA LYS A 225 8.22 27.56 -7.75
C LYS A 225 8.21 26.48 -6.67
N THR A 226 8.05 25.20 -7.05
CA THR A 226 8.13 24.07 -6.12
C THR A 226 9.47 24.05 -5.40
N LEU A 227 10.59 24.16 -6.12
CA LEU A 227 11.93 24.21 -5.54
C LEU A 227 12.07 25.36 -4.52
N ALA A 228 11.63 26.56 -4.88
CA ALA A 228 11.68 27.72 -3.99
C ALA A 228 10.81 27.53 -2.73
N CYS A 229 9.68 26.85 -2.87
CA CYS A 229 8.74 26.57 -1.78
C CYS A 229 9.28 25.52 -0.80
N ILE A 230 9.87 24.43 -1.28
CA ILE A 230 10.35 23.34 -0.41
C ILE A 230 11.72 23.62 0.22
N ARG A 231 12.53 24.53 -0.34
CA ARG A 231 13.90 24.78 0.15
C ARG A 231 14.00 25.18 1.63
N PRO A 232 13.17 26.10 2.16
CA PRO A 232 13.22 26.41 3.58
C PRO A 232 12.96 25.18 4.46
N LEU A 233 12.06 24.30 4.03
CA LEU A 233 11.72 23.06 4.75
C LEU A 233 12.87 22.07 4.72
N VAL A 234 13.50 21.88 3.56
CA VAL A 234 14.64 20.98 3.39
C VAL A 234 15.78 21.41 4.32
N ARG A 235 16.09 22.71 4.38
CA ARG A 235 17.09 23.23 5.32
C ARG A 235 16.71 22.94 6.77
N GLN A 236 15.47 23.19 7.17
CA GLN A 236 14.99 22.85 8.53
C GLN A 236 15.11 21.34 8.82
N MET A 237 14.80 20.47 7.86
CA MET A 237 14.94 19.02 8.01
C MET A 237 16.40 18.60 8.19
N GLN A 238 17.30 19.15 7.37
CA GLN A 238 18.74 18.91 7.46
C GLN A 238 19.32 19.42 8.79
N GLU A 239 18.89 20.60 9.27
CA GLU A 239 19.26 21.16 10.58
C GLU A 239 18.86 20.24 11.75
N ARG A 240 17.76 19.49 11.60
CA ARG A 240 17.35 18.45 12.56
C ARG A 240 18.08 17.12 12.40
N GLY A 241 19.05 17.03 11.51
CA GLY A 241 19.87 15.83 11.26
C GLY A 241 19.30 14.87 10.21
N MET A 242 18.18 15.20 9.57
CA MET A 242 17.58 14.34 8.55
C MET A 242 18.45 14.30 7.28
N ARG A 243 18.59 13.12 6.68
CA ARG A 243 19.26 12.97 5.38
C ARG A 243 18.23 13.16 4.27
N VAL A 244 18.28 14.29 3.58
CA VAL A 244 17.33 14.62 2.52
C VAL A 244 17.98 14.43 1.14
N LYS A 245 17.35 13.63 0.29
CA LYS A 245 17.66 13.49 -1.13
C LYS A 245 16.54 14.13 -1.94
N ILE A 246 16.88 14.86 -3.00
CA ILE A 246 15.89 15.53 -3.86
C ILE A 246 16.15 15.14 -5.30
N GLU A 247 15.11 14.63 -5.97
CA GLU A 247 15.20 14.11 -7.32
C GLU A 247 14.16 14.77 -8.22
N LEU A 248 14.53 15.06 -9.47
CA LEU A 248 13.59 15.41 -10.52
C LEU A 248 13.24 14.15 -11.32
N ALA A 249 11.96 13.85 -11.47
CA ALA A 249 11.48 12.69 -12.24
C ALA A 249 10.26 13.03 -13.09
N TYR A 250 9.99 12.21 -14.11
CA TYR A 250 8.83 12.38 -14.98
C TYR A 250 7.62 11.58 -14.51
N TYR A 251 6.44 12.19 -14.57
CA TYR A 251 5.19 11.56 -14.16
C TYR A 251 4.76 10.41 -15.10
N ALA A 252 5.18 10.45 -16.37
CA ALA A 252 4.68 9.56 -17.42
C ALA A 252 5.03 8.07 -17.26
N SER A 253 5.90 7.70 -16.33
CA SER A 253 6.11 6.29 -15.97
C SER A 253 6.21 6.15 -14.46
N LYS A 254 5.37 5.31 -13.86
CA LYS A 254 5.47 4.92 -12.44
C LYS A 254 6.83 4.29 -12.07
N SER A 255 7.63 3.96 -13.09
CA SER A 255 9.01 3.46 -13.01
C SER A 255 10.05 4.48 -13.47
N SER A 256 9.76 5.79 -13.52
CA SER A 256 10.75 6.76 -13.99
C SER A 256 11.93 6.79 -13.04
N GLU A 257 13.09 6.40 -13.56
CA GLU A 257 14.37 6.67 -12.92
C GLU A 257 14.51 8.19 -12.70
N PRO A 258 15.15 8.62 -11.60
CA PRO A 258 15.44 10.02 -11.38
C PRO A 258 16.25 10.55 -12.56
N ARG A 259 15.77 11.64 -13.16
CA ARG A 259 16.44 12.28 -14.28
C ARG A 259 17.65 13.09 -13.80
N GLU A 260 17.49 13.73 -12.65
CA GLU A 260 18.48 14.64 -12.09
C GLU A 260 18.42 14.57 -10.57
N ASP A 261 19.58 14.40 -9.94
CA ASP A 261 19.75 14.57 -8.50
C ASP A 261 19.98 16.06 -8.23
N LEU A 262 19.13 16.66 -7.41
CA LEU A 262 19.15 18.07 -7.06
C LEU A 262 19.68 18.31 -5.65
N THR A 263 20.16 17.27 -4.96
CA THR A 263 20.49 17.35 -3.53
C THR A 263 21.52 18.45 -3.23
N GLU A 264 22.59 18.53 -4.03
CA GLU A 264 23.66 19.55 -3.86
C GLU A 264 23.16 20.98 -4.09
N ASP A 265 22.13 21.19 -4.93
CA ASP A 265 21.58 22.53 -5.16
C ASP A 265 21.01 23.15 -3.89
N PHE A 266 20.48 22.30 -2.99
CA PHE A 266 19.86 22.75 -1.75
C PHE A 266 20.89 23.11 -0.68
N GLU A 267 22.13 22.66 -0.84
CA GLU A 267 23.27 22.99 0.02
C GLU A 267 23.90 24.36 -0.30
N LEU A 268 23.57 24.92 -1.48
CA LEU A 268 24.03 26.26 -1.85
C LEU A 268 23.61 27.30 -0.81
N ASP A 269 24.40 28.36 -0.68
CA ASP A 269 24.00 29.55 0.07
C ASP A 269 22.88 30.33 -0.66
N ASP A 270 22.44 31.45 -0.09
CA ASP A 270 21.34 32.23 -0.66
C ASP A 270 21.72 32.98 -1.94
N GLU A 271 23.01 33.26 -2.16
CA GLU A 271 23.48 33.92 -3.38
C GLU A 271 23.61 32.90 -4.53
N GLY A 272 24.27 31.78 -4.28
CA GLY A 272 24.42 30.65 -5.19
C GLY A 272 23.07 30.14 -5.68
N TRP A 273 22.09 30.00 -4.77
CA TRP A 273 20.75 29.60 -5.15
C TRP A 273 20.01 30.63 -6.01
N ARG A 274 20.12 31.93 -5.69
CA ARG A 274 19.53 32.98 -6.52
C ARG A 274 20.12 32.96 -7.93
N LYS A 275 21.43 32.76 -8.06
CA LYS A 275 22.11 32.62 -9.36
C LYS A 275 21.64 31.36 -10.10
N LEU A 276 21.57 30.21 -9.43
CA LEU A 276 21.09 28.95 -9.98
C LEU A 276 19.66 29.07 -10.52
N LEU A 277 18.73 29.59 -9.71
CA LEU A 277 17.34 29.81 -10.12
C LEU A 277 17.23 30.79 -11.28
N ALA A 278 18.06 31.85 -11.32
CA ALA A 278 18.08 32.78 -12.44
C ALA A 278 18.53 32.10 -13.74
N THR A 279 19.56 31.25 -13.68
CA THR A 279 20.04 30.45 -14.82
C THR A 279 18.96 29.47 -15.30
N ARG A 280 18.38 28.67 -14.39
CA ARG A 280 17.30 27.74 -14.73
C ARG A 280 16.06 28.43 -15.28
N ARG A 281 15.73 29.62 -14.77
CA ARG A 281 14.64 30.47 -15.32
C ARG A 281 14.95 30.97 -16.74
N LYS A 282 16.20 31.26 -17.07
CA LYS A 282 16.60 31.60 -18.46
C LYS A 282 16.43 30.38 -19.37
N LEU A 283 16.89 29.20 -18.94
CA LEU A 283 16.72 27.94 -19.68
C LEU A 283 15.24 27.60 -19.90
N ALA A 284 14.40 27.75 -18.87
CA ALA A 284 12.96 27.57 -18.95
C ALA A 284 12.31 28.38 -20.08
N LYS A 285 12.67 29.67 -20.17
CA LYS A 285 12.15 30.59 -21.19
C LYS A 285 12.63 30.24 -22.59
N GLN A 286 13.88 29.76 -22.73
CA GLN A 286 14.43 29.32 -24.01
C GLN A 286 13.74 28.04 -24.51
N SER A 287 13.46 27.08 -23.62
CA SER A 287 12.75 25.85 -23.98
C SER A 287 11.28 26.08 -24.36
N SER A 288 10.60 27.04 -23.74
CA SER A 288 9.20 27.36 -24.09
C SER A 288 9.01 28.00 -25.47
N LEU A 289 10.10 28.46 -26.11
CA LEU A 289 10.09 29.00 -27.47
C LEU A 289 10.27 27.90 -28.55
N VAL A 290 10.61 26.67 -28.15
CA VAL A 290 10.83 25.52 -29.04
C VAL A 290 9.76 24.47 -28.76
N VAL A 291 8.48 24.84 -28.91
CA VAL A 291 7.41 23.86 -29.06
C VAL A 291 7.12 23.80 -30.56
N PRO A 292 7.42 22.70 -31.28
CA PRO A 292 6.94 22.56 -32.64
C PRO A 292 5.42 22.56 -32.58
N VAL A 293 4.80 23.54 -33.24
CA VAL A 293 3.38 23.52 -33.54
C VAL A 293 3.17 22.27 -34.40
N LEU A 294 2.67 21.20 -33.79
CA LEU A 294 2.24 20.04 -34.56
C LEU A 294 1.12 20.52 -35.48
N PRO A 295 1.21 20.26 -36.80
CA PRO A 295 0.15 20.63 -37.71
C PRO A 295 -1.11 19.86 -37.31
N VAL A 296 -2.20 20.59 -37.15
CA VAL A 296 -3.52 20.02 -36.91
C VAL A 296 -3.89 19.22 -38.16
N SER A 297 -4.09 17.91 -37.99
CA SER A 297 -4.72 17.02 -38.97
C SER A 297 -6.05 16.55 -38.44
#